data_AF-A0A8D7A2N6-F1
#
_entry.id   AF-A0A8D7A2N6-F1
#
_cell.length_a   1.000
_cell.length_b   1.000
_cell.length_c   1.000
_cell.angle_alpha   90.00
_cell.angle_beta   90.00
_cell.angle_gamma   90.00
#
_symmetry.space_group_name_H-M   'P 1'
#
loop_
_entity.id
_entity.type
_entity.pdbx_description
1 polymer ?
#
loop_
_entity_poly.entity_id
_entity_poly.type
_entity_poly.pdbx_seq_one_letter_code
_entity_poly.pdbx_strand_id
1 'polypeptide(L)'
;MLSSPSTPAPPPLLSPPPPPLPLPKFHHHLLLLPVRRRRLLASLTAPLLQLLLVSPSPARARGLFRMPPARLANRYFLVRAGESVYETAGVLRTNPVAKTSVDSGLSPEGARQAARAALELKQMGACEDSCWIWPSITQQSYQAAEIIASVNSIDRSRIVPEYSFLDARGLGAFEGRNLGSISEVYESDSLSPDNKPPPVDDGTPNESVADVFVRVTQLMSILETQYSGDTVIIVSPDSDNLSVLQAGLVGLDLRRYLVAVNVLAFAYSAFQVCEKIYRKICTRHIMSRRMGCYFDLSMDQASRSLILAYLLMSASSAAASRNDVWVSRFGSDGFTHKANASIAMSFLAFVALALSSLVSAYKLFGRNITFLFSFQICSVATYISVCLLDISIRNVWGIAPFCCLQVCLSMNRVS
;
A
#
# COMPACT_ATOMS: atom_id res chain seq x y z
N MET A 1 83.50 -36.48 12.49
CA MET A 1 83.21 -37.93 12.57
C MET A 1 82.38 -38.27 11.33
N LEU A 2 83.05 -38.57 10.21
CA LEU A 2 83.12 -39.92 9.59
C LEU A 2 81.70 -40.43 9.30
N SER A 3 81.17 -40.39 8.07
CA SER A 3 81.70 -41.05 6.86
C SER A 3 81.37 -40.34 5.54
N SER A 4 82.35 -40.37 4.64
CA SER A 4 82.40 -39.97 3.22
C SER A 4 81.97 -41.16 2.30
N PRO A 5 82.24 -41.17 0.98
CA PRO A 5 81.59 -40.38 -0.10
C PRO A 5 81.21 -41.24 -1.34
N SER A 6 80.49 -40.71 -2.33
CA SER A 6 80.70 -41.06 -3.76
C SER A 6 79.96 -40.14 -4.75
N THR A 7 80.73 -39.56 -5.67
CA THR A 7 80.35 -39.10 -7.02
C THR A 7 81.21 -39.93 -7.99
N PRO A 8 80.74 -40.31 -9.20
CA PRO A 8 80.91 -39.44 -10.38
C PRO A 8 79.86 -39.60 -11.54
N ALA A 9 80.03 -38.74 -12.56
CA ALA A 9 79.28 -38.46 -13.83
C ALA A 9 79.25 -39.63 -14.88
N PRO A 10 78.92 -39.48 -16.20
CA PRO A 10 78.36 -38.42 -17.08
C PRO A 10 77.17 -38.95 -18.01
N PRO A 11 76.67 -38.26 -19.07
CA PRO A 11 75.36 -38.54 -19.71
C PRO A 11 75.42 -39.43 -20.99
N PRO A 12 74.26 -39.92 -21.48
CA PRO A 12 74.04 -40.14 -22.92
C PRO A 12 72.68 -39.58 -23.40
N LEU A 13 72.66 -38.71 -24.41
CA LEU A 13 72.49 -39.01 -25.85
C LEU A 13 71.04 -39.37 -26.28
N LEU A 14 70.53 -38.51 -27.17
CA LEU A 14 69.26 -38.58 -27.89
C LEU A 14 69.05 -39.90 -28.64
N SER A 15 67.78 -40.23 -28.88
CA SER A 15 67.34 -40.98 -30.07
C SER A 15 66.16 -40.26 -30.78
N PRO A 16 65.98 -40.47 -32.10
CA PRO A 16 65.57 -39.44 -33.07
C PRO A 16 64.08 -39.47 -33.49
N PRO A 17 63.60 -38.53 -34.34
CA PRO A 17 62.19 -38.30 -34.62
C PRO A 17 61.67 -39.03 -35.88
N PRO A 18 60.34 -39.24 -36.02
CA PRO A 18 59.71 -39.63 -37.27
C PRO A 18 59.26 -38.42 -38.15
N PRO A 19 59.08 -38.63 -39.47
CA PRO A 19 59.21 -37.61 -40.52
C PRO A 19 57.94 -36.77 -40.80
N PRO A 20 58.08 -35.61 -41.48
CA PRO A 20 56.98 -34.69 -41.79
C PRO A 20 56.27 -35.03 -43.12
N LEU A 21 54.95 -34.76 -43.16
CA LEU A 21 54.13 -34.77 -44.38
C LEU A 21 54.08 -33.37 -45.04
N PRO A 22 53.81 -33.25 -46.37
CA PRO A 22 54.14 -32.07 -47.16
C PRO A 22 53.05 -30.99 -47.23
N LEU A 23 53.50 -29.74 -47.35
CA LEU A 23 52.74 -28.50 -47.58
C LEU A 23 52.20 -28.38 -49.03
N PRO A 24 51.14 -27.58 -49.24
CA PRO A 24 50.98 -26.80 -50.46
C PRO A 24 51.21 -25.29 -50.23
N LYS A 25 52.10 -24.79 -51.10
CA LYS A 25 52.49 -23.44 -51.52
C LYS A 25 51.50 -22.29 -51.25
N PHE A 26 52.01 -21.23 -50.61
CA PHE A 26 51.40 -19.88 -50.63
C PHE A 26 52.30 -18.93 -51.43
N HIS A 27 51.77 -18.38 -52.53
CA HIS A 27 52.37 -17.27 -53.27
C HIS A 27 51.91 -15.92 -52.71
N HIS A 28 52.79 -14.91 -52.89
CA HIS A 28 52.77 -13.58 -52.29
C HIS A 28 51.65 -12.62 -52.75
N HIS A 29 51.52 -11.57 -51.92
CA HIS A 29 51.20 -10.16 -52.22
C HIS A 29 49.81 -9.62 -51.85
N LEU A 30 49.85 -8.81 -50.77
CA LEU A 30 49.25 -7.48 -50.61
C LEU A 30 47.75 -7.32 -50.87
N LEU A 31 47.00 -7.08 -49.79
CA LEU A 31 46.06 -5.95 -49.72
C LEU A 31 45.96 -5.44 -48.28
N LEU A 32 46.39 -4.19 -48.09
CA LEU A 32 46.25 -3.39 -46.87
C LEU A 32 44.77 -3.27 -46.46
N LEU A 33 44.44 -3.56 -45.21
CA LEU A 33 43.19 -3.14 -44.57
C LEU A 33 43.47 -2.59 -43.16
N PRO A 34 42.88 -1.44 -42.77
CA PRO A 34 43.40 -0.59 -41.71
C PRO A 34 43.02 -1.07 -40.31
N VAL A 35 43.98 -0.91 -39.40
CA VAL A 35 43.86 -1.10 -37.95
C VAL A 35 42.72 -0.25 -37.39
N ARG A 36 41.67 -0.89 -36.85
CA ARG A 36 40.58 -0.21 -36.12
C ARG A 36 40.99 0.08 -34.67
N ARG A 37 41.30 1.36 -34.41
CA ARG A 37 41.51 2.01 -33.09
C ARG A 37 40.29 1.95 -32.14
N ARG A 38 39.69 0.78 -31.90
CA ARG A 38 38.50 0.67 -31.03
C ARG A 38 38.65 -0.25 -29.80
N ARG A 39 39.79 -0.91 -29.62
CA ARG A 39 39.97 -1.86 -28.50
C ARG A 39 40.93 -1.42 -27.40
N LEU A 40 41.66 -0.32 -27.57
CA LEU A 40 42.56 0.22 -26.54
C LEU A 40 41.89 1.23 -25.59
N LEU A 41 40.68 1.72 -25.89
CA LEU A 41 39.91 2.59 -24.98
C LEU A 41 39.01 1.81 -24.00
N ALA A 42 38.95 0.48 -24.12
CA ALA A 42 38.06 -0.35 -23.30
C ALA A 42 38.71 -0.85 -21.99
N SER A 43 40.04 -0.69 -21.81
CA SER A 43 40.75 -1.15 -20.60
C SER A 43 41.00 -0.05 -19.56
N LEU A 44 40.69 1.22 -19.87
CA LEU A 44 40.88 2.36 -18.97
C LEU A 44 39.58 2.86 -18.33
N THR A 45 38.42 2.34 -18.73
CA THR A 45 37.10 2.78 -18.22
C THR A 45 36.58 1.96 -17.05
N ALA A 46 37.18 0.79 -16.75
CA ALA A 46 36.73 -0.08 -15.65
C ALA A 46 36.98 0.48 -14.23
N PRO A 47 38.12 1.15 -13.91
CA PRO A 47 38.33 1.66 -12.55
C PRO A 47 37.67 3.04 -12.34
N LEU A 48 37.37 3.79 -13.42
CA LEU A 48 36.70 5.09 -13.32
C LEU A 48 35.18 4.95 -13.12
N LEU A 49 34.57 3.87 -13.62
CA LEU A 49 33.15 3.60 -13.43
C LEU A 49 32.81 3.15 -12.00
N GLN A 50 33.76 2.52 -11.29
CA GLN A 50 33.57 2.15 -9.88
C GLN A 50 33.63 3.36 -8.94
N LEU A 51 34.35 4.43 -9.28
CA LEU A 51 34.32 5.70 -8.53
C LEU A 51 33.07 6.55 -8.83
N LEU A 52 32.42 6.35 -9.98
CA LEU A 52 31.19 7.06 -10.36
C LEU A 52 29.88 6.37 -9.90
N LEU A 53 29.97 5.13 -9.42
CA LEU A 53 28.83 4.35 -8.90
C LEU A 53 28.66 4.46 -7.38
N VAL A 54 29.64 5.04 -6.67
CA VAL A 54 29.43 5.54 -5.30
C VAL A 54 28.95 6.98 -5.41
N SER A 55 27.78 7.18 -6.01
CA SER A 55 27.03 8.38 -5.69
C SER A 55 26.74 8.31 -4.18
N PRO A 56 27.15 9.29 -3.36
CA PRO A 56 26.55 9.40 -2.04
C PRO A 56 25.03 9.37 -2.28
N SER A 57 24.32 8.51 -1.55
CA SER A 57 22.86 8.47 -1.62
C SER A 57 22.38 9.93 -1.60
N PRO A 58 21.65 10.39 -2.63
CA PRO A 58 21.33 11.80 -2.74
C PRO A 58 20.75 12.23 -1.39
N ALA A 59 21.31 13.29 -0.81
CA ALA A 59 20.80 13.87 0.42
C ALA A 59 19.34 14.24 0.15
N ARG A 60 18.45 13.31 0.50
CA ARG A 60 17.03 13.43 0.22
C ARG A 60 16.56 14.45 1.24
N ALA A 61 16.32 15.67 0.78
CA ALA A 61 15.54 16.62 1.55
C ALA A 61 14.28 15.89 1.99
N ARG A 62 14.16 15.65 3.30
CA ARG A 62 12.98 15.02 3.88
C ARG A 62 11.86 16.02 3.72
N GLY A 63 11.09 15.87 2.63
CA GLY A 63 9.85 16.61 2.46
C GLY A 63 8.87 16.25 3.58
N LEU A 64 7.75 16.98 3.64
CA LEU A 64 6.67 16.70 4.59
C LEU A 64 6.34 15.20 4.60
N PHE A 65 6.38 14.59 5.78
CA PHE A 65 6.06 13.18 5.94
C PHE A 65 4.62 12.92 5.46
N ARG A 66 4.45 11.95 4.55
CA ARG A 66 3.17 11.66 3.91
C ARG A 66 2.78 10.22 4.16
N MET A 67 1.56 10.02 4.67
CA MET A 67 0.96 8.71 4.89
C MET A 67 0.25 8.17 3.64
N PRO A 68 0.35 6.87 3.33
CA PRO A 68 1.33 5.92 3.88
C PRO A 68 2.74 6.21 3.33
N PRO A 69 3.81 6.02 4.12
CA PRO A 69 5.17 6.27 3.67
C PRO A 69 5.66 5.17 2.74
N ALA A 70 6.45 5.52 1.72
CA ALA A 70 7.07 4.53 0.84
C ALA A 70 8.13 3.68 1.56
N ARG A 71 8.79 4.27 2.57
CA ARG A 71 9.80 3.66 3.43
C ARG A 71 9.92 4.50 4.70
N LEU A 72 10.11 3.84 5.85
CA LEU A 72 10.54 4.48 7.09
C LEU A 72 12.07 4.50 7.17
N ALA A 73 12.65 5.63 7.58
CA ALA A 73 14.09 5.74 7.77
C ALA A 73 14.55 5.10 9.09
N ASN A 74 13.68 5.09 10.08
CA ASN A 74 13.94 4.53 11.41
C ASN A 74 13.19 3.21 11.61
N ARG A 75 13.60 2.46 12.65
CA ARG A 75 12.88 1.27 13.11
C ARG A 75 11.97 1.67 14.26
N TYR A 76 10.70 1.28 14.21
CA TYR A 76 9.71 1.65 15.22
C TYR A 76 9.20 0.43 15.96
N PHE A 77 9.16 0.52 17.28
CA PHE A 77 8.44 -0.43 18.14
C PHE A 77 7.30 0.30 18.81
N LEU A 78 6.09 -0.25 18.71
CA LEU A 78 4.89 0.32 19.28
C LEU A 78 4.56 -0.44 20.57
N VAL A 79 4.46 0.28 21.68
CA VAL A 79 4.22 -0.31 23.00
C VAL A 79 3.05 0.39 23.66
N ARG A 80 1.99 -0.36 23.97
CA ARG A 80 0.94 0.13 24.87
C ARG A 80 1.46 0.04 26.30
N ALA A 81 1.23 1.09 27.09
CA ALA A 81 1.47 1.03 28.53
C ALA A 81 0.66 -0.11 29.16
N GLY A 82 1.17 -0.65 30.27
CA GLY A 82 0.41 -1.63 31.06
C GLY A 82 -0.84 -1.00 31.67
N GLU A 83 -1.70 -1.87 32.19
CA GLU A 83 -2.93 -1.48 32.89
C GLU A 83 -2.66 -0.41 33.98
N SER A 84 -3.49 0.62 34.03
CA SER A 84 -3.43 1.66 35.05
C SER A 84 -4.40 1.43 36.21
N VAL A 85 -4.24 2.19 37.29
CA VAL A 85 -5.15 2.10 38.45
C VAL A 85 -6.59 2.46 38.07
N TYR A 86 -6.79 3.44 37.19
CA TYR A 86 -8.12 3.74 36.63
C TYR A 86 -8.69 2.59 35.78
N GLU A 87 -7.87 1.94 34.95
CA GLU A 87 -8.30 0.77 34.18
C GLU A 87 -8.69 -0.39 35.10
N THR A 88 -7.91 -0.65 36.16
CA THR A 88 -8.24 -1.67 37.18
C THR A 88 -9.55 -1.36 37.91
N ALA A 89 -9.82 -0.08 38.16
CA ALA A 89 -11.11 0.38 38.72
C ALA A 89 -12.27 0.31 37.71
N GLY A 90 -11.98 -0.01 36.44
CA GLY A 90 -12.96 -0.08 35.37
C GLY A 90 -13.50 1.30 34.97
N VAL A 91 -12.72 2.36 35.13
CA VAL A 91 -13.13 3.74 34.84
C VAL A 91 -12.34 4.28 33.64
N LEU A 92 -13.06 4.84 32.67
CA LEU A 92 -12.46 5.56 31.56
C LEU A 92 -11.95 6.92 32.01
N ARG A 93 -10.67 7.18 31.77
CA ARG A 93 -9.99 8.42 32.12
C ARG A 93 -9.15 8.89 30.94
N THR A 94 -9.68 9.85 30.19
CA THR A 94 -9.04 10.42 28.99
C THR A 94 -8.80 11.92 29.11
N ASN A 95 -9.36 12.56 30.13
CA ASN A 95 -9.15 13.98 30.40
C ASN A 95 -7.64 14.28 30.65
N PRO A 96 -7.02 15.18 29.86
CA PRO A 96 -5.61 15.54 30.01
C PRO A 96 -5.25 16.11 31.38
N VAL A 97 -6.21 16.63 32.16
CA VAL A 97 -5.97 17.12 33.53
C VAL A 97 -5.52 15.97 34.45
N ALA A 98 -6.01 14.76 34.23
CA ALA A 98 -5.70 13.60 35.06
C ALA A 98 -4.40 12.89 34.63
N LYS A 99 -3.74 13.29 33.54
CA LYS A 99 -2.65 12.49 32.95
C LYS A 99 -1.43 12.30 33.85
N THR A 100 -1.16 13.26 34.74
CA THR A 100 -0.09 13.20 35.75
C THR A 100 -0.60 12.79 37.13
N SER A 101 -1.86 12.37 37.25
CA SER A 101 -2.40 11.84 38.50
C SER A 101 -1.72 10.53 38.87
N VAL A 102 -1.59 10.26 40.17
CA VAL A 102 -1.05 8.99 40.68
C VAL A 102 -1.91 7.81 40.20
N ASP A 103 -3.22 8.00 40.14
CA ASP A 103 -4.18 6.97 39.69
C ASP A 103 -4.10 6.70 38.17
N SER A 104 -3.50 7.59 37.40
CA SER A 104 -3.16 7.36 35.99
C SER A 104 -1.86 6.57 35.82
N GLY A 105 -1.21 6.19 36.93
CA GLY A 105 -0.01 5.36 36.94
C GLY A 105 -0.31 3.88 36.72
N LEU A 106 0.75 3.10 36.50
CA LEU A 106 0.66 1.66 36.34
C LEU A 106 0.11 0.99 37.60
N SER A 107 -0.82 0.04 37.40
CA SER A 107 -1.22 -0.91 38.43
C SER A 107 -0.07 -1.88 38.74
N PRO A 108 -0.11 -2.62 39.86
CA PRO A 108 0.88 -3.67 40.13
C PRO A 108 0.91 -4.78 39.06
N GLU A 109 -0.21 -5.03 38.36
CA GLU A 109 -0.24 -5.92 37.20
C GLU A 109 0.33 -5.21 35.96
N GLY A 110 -0.04 -3.94 35.72
CA GLY A 110 0.50 -3.12 34.63
C GLY A 110 2.03 -3.00 34.67
N ALA A 111 2.63 -2.87 35.85
CA ALA A 111 4.08 -2.89 36.02
C ALA A 111 4.71 -4.24 35.61
N ARG A 112 4.05 -5.36 35.92
CA ARG A 112 4.48 -6.69 35.47
C ARG A 112 4.32 -6.88 33.96
N GLN A 113 3.26 -6.33 33.37
CA GLN A 113 3.06 -6.32 31.92
C GLN A 113 4.17 -5.50 31.22
N ALA A 114 4.47 -4.29 31.72
CA ALA A 114 5.54 -3.45 31.20
C ALA A 114 6.92 -4.14 31.30
N ALA A 115 7.20 -4.83 32.40
CA ALA A 115 8.44 -5.60 32.56
C ALA A 115 8.53 -6.77 31.55
N ARG A 116 7.43 -7.47 31.27
CA ARG A 116 7.38 -8.53 30.23
C ARG A 116 7.64 -7.94 28.84
N ALA A 117 6.95 -6.86 28.49
CA ALA A 117 7.17 -6.18 27.21
C ALA A 117 8.62 -5.69 27.05
N ALA A 118 9.22 -5.19 28.14
CA ALA A 118 10.62 -4.77 28.15
C ALA A 118 11.60 -5.92 27.87
N LEU A 119 11.31 -7.12 28.39
CA LEU A 119 12.10 -8.33 28.12
C LEU A 119 11.92 -8.82 26.67
N GLU A 120 10.70 -8.75 26.14
CA GLU A 120 10.44 -9.09 24.74
C GLU A 120 11.18 -8.16 23.77
N LEU A 121 11.17 -6.85 24.03
CA LEU A 121 11.93 -5.88 23.25
C LEU A 121 13.43 -6.19 23.25
N LYS A 122 13.95 -6.64 24.40
CA LYS A 122 15.34 -7.09 24.53
C LYS A 122 15.62 -8.33 23.67
N GLN A 123 14.70 -9.31 23.68
CA GLN A 123 14.82 -10.52 22.87
C GLN A 123 14.74 -10.23 21.36
N MET A 124 13.99 -9.20 20.95
CA MET A 124 13.89 -8.75 19.56
C MET A 124 15.10 -7.94 19.08
N GLY A 125 16.07 -7.67 19.95
CA GLY A 125 17.22 -6.81 19.64
C GLY A 125 16.80 -5.37 19.31
N ALA A 126 15.72 -4.88 19.96
CA ALA A 126 15.19 -3.54 19.67
C ALA A 126 16.21 -2.43 19.99
N CYS A 127 17.00 -2.62 21.04
CA CYS A 127 17.92 -1.60 21.54
C CYS A 127 19.39 -2.07 21.56
N GLU A 128 19.81 -2.89 20.60
CA GLU A 128 21.23 -3.29 20.45
C GLU A 128 22.13 -2.12 20.00
N ASP A 129 21.58 -1.23 19.16
CA ASP A 129 22.26 -0.03 18.64
C ASP A 129 21.78 1.25 19.37
N SER A 130 21.38 2.28 18.62
CA SER A 130 20.76 3.49 19.13
C SER A 130 19.27 3.29 19.37
N CYS A 131 18.86 3.43 20.64
CA CYS A 131 17.46 3.33 21.05
C CYS A 131 16.99 4.63 21.71
N TRP A 132 15.86 5.15 21.25
CA TRP A 132 15.16 6.30 21.85
C TRP A 132 13.77 5.87 22.29
N ILE A 133 13.34 6.28 23.47
CA ILE A 133 12.00 5.96 23.98
C ILE A 133 11.19 7.25 24.00
N TRP A 134 10.04 7.23 23.34
CA TRP A 134 9.10 8.34 23.22
C TRP A 134 7.79 7.98 23.92
N PRO A 135 7.70 8.19 25.25
CA PRO A 135 6.45 8.02 25.97
C PRO A 135 5.59 9.27 25.91
N SER A 136 4.27 9.07 25.92
CA SER A 136 3.35 10.10 26.43
C SER A 136 3.72 10.47 27.88
N ILE A 137 3.49 11.71 28.26
CA ILE A 137 3.64 12.18 29.65
C ILE A 137 2.56 11.64 30.61
N THR A 138 1.62 10.84 30.13
CA THR A 138 0.73 10.06 31.01
C THR A 138 1.56 9.20 31.98
N GLN A 139 1.14 9.18 33.24
CA GLN A 139 1.90 8.55 34.31
C GLN A 139 2.21 7.06 34.01
N GLN A 140 1.23 6.29 33.51
CA GLN A 140 1.43 4.90 33.09
C GLN A 140 2.47 4.72 31.97
N SER A 141 2.47 5.61 30.97
CA SER A 141 3.37 5.53 29.82
C SER A 141 4.79 5.89 30.19
N TYR A 142 4.96 6.94 31.00
CA TYR A 142 6.28 7.36 31.48
C TYR A 142 6.89 6.29 32.40
N GLN A 143 6.12 5.74 33.34
CA GLN A 143 6.57 4.63 34.20
C GLN A 143 6.92 3.38 33.38
N ALA A 144 6.13 3.05 32.35
CA ALA A 144 6.45 1.94 31.45
C ALA A 144 7.77 2.20 30.69
N ALA A 145 8.01 3.43 30.22
CA ALA A 145 9.26 3.80 29.58
C ALA A 145 10.47 3.69 30.52
N GLU A 146 10.34 4.07 31.80
CA GLU A 146 11.40 3.87 32.80
C GLU A 146 11.72 2.39 33.01
N ILE A 147 10.69 1.53 33.07
CA ILE A 147 10.86 0.07 33.17
C ILE A 147 11.58 -0.46 31.92
N ILE A 148 11.12 -0.08 30.72
CA ILE A 148 11.74 -0.49 29.45
C ILE A 148 13.20 -0.06 29.39
N ALA A 149 13.49 1.19 29.77
CA ALA A 149 14.85 1.72 29.82
C ALA A 149 15.74 0.93 30.78
N SER A 150 15.23 0.63 31.98
CA SER A 150 15.99 -0.11 33.00
C SER A 150 16.38 -1.53 32.55
N VAL A 151 15.46 -2.26 31.92
CA VAL A 151 15.67 -3.66 31.47
C VAL A 151 16.62 -3.73 30.26
N ASN A 152 16.55 -2.72 29.39
CA ASN A 152 17.34 -2.62 28.16
C ASN A 152 18.64 -1.80 28.33
N SER A 153 18.98 -1.38 29.56
CA SER A 153 20.20 -0.61 29.86
C SER A 153 20.30 0.69 29.06
N ILE A 154 19.17 1.38 28.89
CA ILE A 154 19.09 2.66 28.19
C ILE A 154 19.14 3.79 29.21
N ASP A 155 19.98 4.79 28.96
CA ASP A 155 20.07 5.97 29.82
C ASP A 155 18.76 6.77 29.82
N ARG A 156 18.42 7.35 30.98
CA ARG A 156 17.25 8.22 31.13
C ARG A 156 17.27 9.43 30.18
N SER A 157 18.44 9.87 29.73
CA SER A 157 18.59 10.95 28.74
C SER A 157 18.03 10.62 27.37
N ARG A 158 17.76 9.33 27.08
CA ARG A 158 17.16 8.86 25.82
C ARG A 158 15.64 8.66 25.92
N ILE A 159 15.03 9.00 27.06
CA ILE A 159 13.59 9.06 27.23
C ILE A 159 13.15 10.50 26.90
N VAL A 160 12.41 10.66 25.80
CA VAL A 160 11.94 11.95 25.30
C VAL A 160 10.43 12.05 25.52
N PRO A 161 9.98 12.76 26.57
CA PRO A 161 8.55 12.87 26.86
C PRO A 161 7.82 13.63 25.75
N GLU A 162 6.73 13.04 25.28
CA GLU A 162 5.80 13.62 24.32
C GLU A 162 4.56 14.13 25.07
N TYR A 163 4.20 15.40 24.83
CA TYR A 163 3.24 16.13 25.66
C TYR A 163 1.80 16.18 25.13
N SER A 164 1.56 15.85 23.85
CA SER A 164 0.29 16.16 23.18
C SER A 164 -0.10 15.16 22.09
N PHE A 165 0.81 14.76 21.21
CA PHE A 165 0.52 13.87 20.08
C PHE A 165 0.29 12.40 20.47
N LEU A 166 0.72 11.96 21.65
CA LEU A 166 0.53 10.63 22.23
C LEU A 166 -0.39 10.62 23.44
N ASP A 167 -1.07 11.72 23.74
CA ASP A 167 -2.12 11.71 24.76
C ASP A 167 -3.22 10.69 24.36
N ALA A 168 -3.88 10.11 25.36
CA ALA A 168 -4.98 9.17 25.11
C ALA A 168 -6.08 9.85 24.30
N ARG A 169 -6.74 9.10 23.41
CA ARG A 169 -7.86 9.65 22.62
C ARG A 169 -8.92 10.24 23.54
N GLY A 170 -9.26 11.51 23.34
CA GLY A 170 -10.32 12.17 24.09
C GLY A 170 -11.69 11.57 23.78
N LEU A 171 -12.36 11.02 24.80
CA LEU A 171 -13.67 10.36 24.63
C LEU A 171 -14.87 11.23 25.02
N GLY A 172 -14.68 12.52 25.30
CA GLY A 172 -15.75 13.46 25.60
C GLY A 172 -16.69 12.96 26.71
N ALA A 173 -17.99 12.87 26.42
CA ALA A 173 -19.05 12.47 27.36
C ALA A 173 -18.94 11.03 27.92
N PHE A 174 -17.98 10.24 27.44
CA PHE A 174 -17.64 8.93 28.00
C PHE A 174 -16.62 9.01 29.14
N GLU A 175 -16.09 10.20 29.42
CA GLU A 175 -15.21 10.45 30.56
C GLU A 175 -15.86 10.00 31.88
N GLY A 176 -15.14 9.22 32.67
CA GLY A 176 -15.61 8.70 33.96
C GLY A 176 -16.63 7.56 33.87
N ARG A 177 -17.02 7.11 32.66
CA ARG A 177 -17.89 5.94 32.49
C ARG A 177 -17.13 4.64 32.71
N ASN A 178 -17.87 3.53 32.72
CA ASN A 178 -17.27 2.20 32.80
C ASN A 178 -16.39 1.91 31.57
N LEU A 179 -15.25 1.26 31.76
CA LEU A 179 -14.32 0.83 30.71
C LEU A 179 -15.00 0.05 29.58
N GLY A 180 -16.03 -0.74 29.90
CA GLY A 180 -16.82 -1.48 28.92
C GLY A 180 -17.61 -0.61 27.94
N SER A 181 -17.91 0.65 28.28
CA SER A 181 -18.61 1.58 27.37
C SER A 181 -17.78 2.01 26.17
N ILE A 182 -16.48 1.68 26.14
CA ILE A 182 -15.61 1.95 24.99
C ILE A 182 -16.05 1.17 23.73
N SER A 183 -16.75 0.04 23.89
CA SER A 183 -17.29 -0.72 22.77
C SER A 183 -18.28 0.10 21.95
N GLU A 184 -19.08 0.96 22.60
CA GLU A 184 -20.04 1.85 21.92
C GLU A 184 -19.31 2.87 21.03
N VAL A 185 -18.16 3.36 21.50
CA VAL A 185 -17.31 4.28 20.73
C VAL A 185 -16.77 3.58 19.49
N TYR A 186 -16.23 2.37 19.65
CA TYR A 186 -15.69 1.59 18.52
C TYR A 186 -16.77 1.16 17.51
N GLU A 187 -17.97 0.81 18.00
CA GLU A 187 -19.12 0.58 17.12
C GLU A 187 -19.47 1.84 16.33
N SER A 188 -19.38 3.02 16.94
CA SER A 188 -19.57 4.29 16.25
C SER A 188 -18.47 4.57 15.21
N ASP A 189 -17.21 4.30 15.54
CA ASP A 189 -16.06 4.53 14.66
C ASP A 189 -16.08 3.62 13.43
N SER A 190 -16.62 2.39 13.57
CA SER A 190 -16.75 1.42 12.47
C SER A 190 -17.52 1.98 11.26
N LEU A 191 -18.36 2.99 11.51
CA LEU A 191 -19.25 3.60 10.53
C LEU A 191 -18.58 4.75 9.80
N SER A 192 -17.88 5.60 10.55
CA SER A 192 -17.10 6.69 9.99
C SER A 192 -15.91 7.02 10.90
N PRO A 193 -14.69 7.14 10.33
CA PRO A 193 -13.53 7.57 11.10
C PRO A 193 -13.61 9.03 11.55
N ASP A 194 -14.54 9.81 10.98
CA ASP A 194 -14.77 11.22 11.32
C ASP A 194 -15.77 11.39 12.49
N ASN A 195 -16.32 10.29 13.01
CA ASN A 195 -17.26 10.34 14.13
C ASN A 195 -16.54 10.75 15.41
N LYS A 196 -17.05 11.80 16.06
CA LYS A 196 -16.58 12.25 17.37
C LYS A 196 -17.54 11.78 18.45
N PRO A 197 -17.05 11.32 19.61
CA PRO A 197 -17.87 11.17 20.80
C PRO A 197 -18.59 12.49 21.14
N PRO A 198 -19.74 12.44 21.82
CA PRO A 198 -20.43 13.65 22.26
C PRO A 198 -19.50 14.50 23.15
N PRO A 199 -19.52 15.84 23.04
CA PRO A 199 -18.71 16.70 23.89
C PRO A 199 -19.21 16.71 25.34
N VAL A 200 -18.35 17.19 26.24
CA VAL A 200 -18.63 17.36 27.67
C VAL A 200 -18.04 18.70 28.16
N ASP A 201 -18.64 19.28 29.20
CA ASP A 201 -18.32 20.63 29.68
C ASP A 201 -17.11 20.68 30.65
N ASP A 202 -16.47 19.54 30.94
CA ASP A 202 -15.34 19.43 31.89
C ASP A 202 -13.96 19.72 31.24
N GLY A 203 -13.95 20.09 29.96
CA GLY A 203 -12.74 20.32 29.18
C GLY A 203 -12.10 19.07 28.58
N THR A 204 -12.74 17.90 28.70
CA THR A 204 -12.27 16.68 28.03
C THR A 204 -12.42 16.80 26.51
N PRO A 205 -11.35 16.61 25.72
CA PRO A 205 -11.44 16.58 24.27
C PRO A 205 -12.35 15.44 23.77
N ASN A 206 -12.99 15.62 22.62
CA ASN A 206 -13.74 14.58 21.93
C ASN A 206 -13.19 14.36 20.51
N GLU A 207 -12.29 13.40 20.39
CA GLU A 207 -11.54 13.14 19.17
C GLU A 207 -12.15 12.01 18.35
N SER A 208 -12.17 12.21 17.03
CA SER A 208 -12.44 11.15 16.06
C SER A 208 -11.18 10.36 15.73
N VAL A 209 -11.33 9.19 15.10
CA VAL A 209 -10.20 8.41 14.58
C VAL A 209 -9.38 9.23 13.57
N ALA A 210 -10.04 10.07 12.76
CA ALA A 210 -9.39 10.97 11.82
C ALA A 210 -8.55 12.07 12.52
N ASP A 211 -9.03 12.62 13.63
CA ASP A 211 -8.26 13.60 14.42
C ASP A 211 -7.01 12.94 15.03
N VAL A 212 -7.17 11.75 15.63
CA VAL A 212 -6.05 10.94 16.15
C VAL A 212 -5.04 10.66 15.04
N PHE A 213 -5.52 10.30 13.84
CA PHE A 213 -4.67 10.05 12.68
C PHE A 213 -3.82 11.28 12.28
N VAL A 214 -4.38 12.48 12.37
CA VAL A 214 -3.64 13.72 12.06
C VAL A 214 -2.50 13.91 13.06
N ARG A 215 -2.75 13.79 14.37
CA ARG A 215 -1.70 14.00 15.39
C ARG A 215 -0.60 12.94 15.35
N VAL A 216 -0.94 11.66 15.16
CA VAL A 216 0.10 10.61 15.03
C VAL A 216 0.89 10.77 13.73
N THR A 217 0.29 11.32 12.67
CA THR A 217 1.03 11.67 11.44
C THR A 217 2.00 12.82 11.69
N GLN A 218 1.62 13.82 12.49
CA GLN A 218 2.51 14.91 12.90
C GLN A 218 3.66 14.39 13.76
N LEU A 219 3.38 13.49 14.72
CA LEU A 219 4.41 12.81 15.50
C LEU A 219 5.41 12.09 14.59
N MET A 220 4.93 11.30 13.62
CA MET A 220 5.81 10.62 12.68
C MET A 220 6.63 11.60 11.85
N SER A 221 6.08 12.76 11.48
CA SER A 221 6.84 13.82 10.81
C SER A 221 7.99 14.33 11.68
N ILE A 222 7.79 14.43 12.99
CA ILE A 222 8.84 14.82 13.94
C ILE A 222 9.89 13.71 14.05
N LEU A 223 9.47 12.47 14.31
CA LEU A 223 10.39 11.35 14.50
C LEU A 223 11.23 11.05 13.25
N GLU A 224 10.59 11.04 12.08
CA GLU A 224 11.27 10.82 10.79
C GLU A 224 12.11 12.02 10.35
N THR A 225 12.01 13.20 10.97
CA THR A 225 12.92 14.32 10.69
C THR A 225 14.07 14.40 11.69
N GLN A 226 13.81 14.12 12.97
CA GLN A 226 14.79 14.18 14.05
C GLN A 226 15.79 13.02 14.04
N TYR A 227 15.33 11.79 13.75
CA TYR A 227 16.17 10.60 13.82
C TYR A 227 16.45 10.01 12.44
N SER A 228 17.58 9.31 12.29
CA SER A 228 17.94 8.67 11.02
C SER A 228 18.71 7.38 11.23
N GLY A 229 18.06 6.25 10.95
CA GLY A 229 18.65 4.93 11.14
C GLY A 229 18.66 4.46 12.60
N ASP A 230 17.99 5.19 13.48
CA ASP A 230 17.85 4.83 14.88
C ASP A 230 16.61 3.94 15.11
N THR A 231 16.56 3.30 16.27
CA THR A 231 15.35 2.66 16.77
C THR A 231 14.59 3.60 17.70
N VAL A 232 13.30 3.76 17.47
CA VAL A 232 12.39 4.57 18.28
C VAL A 232 11.27 3.71 18.85
N ILE A 233 11.19 3.64 20.17
CA ILE A 233 10.11 2.97 20.90
C ILE A 233 9.05 4.01 21.24
N ILE A 234 7.85 3.88 20.69
CA ILE A 234 6.71 4.76 20.98
C ILE A 234 5.88 4.09 22.08
N VAL A 235 5.71 4.78 23.21
CA VAL A 235 4.92 4.29 24.34
C VAL A 235 3.66 5.14 24.50
N SER A 236 2.50 4.55 24.22
CA SER A 236 1.19 5.21 24.31
C SER A 236 0.39 4.69 25.51
N PRO A 237 -0.41 5.53 26.19
CA PRO A 237 -1.27 5.08 27.28
C PRO A 237 -2.33 4.09 26.79
N ASP A 238 -2.90 4.38 25.63
CA ASP A 238 -3.99 3.66 24.99
C ASP A 238 -3.54 2.92 23.73
N SER A 239 -4.37 1.97 23.27
CA SER A 239 -4.17 1.27 22.00
C SER A 239 -4.58 2.08 20.78
N ASP A 240 -5.41 3.12 20.93
CA ASP A 240 -5.99 3.86 19.80
C ASP A 240 -4.90 4.55 18.98
N ASN A 241 -3.99 5.28 19.63
CA ASN A 241 -2.88 5.96 18.97
C ASN A 241 -2.03 4.99 18.13
N LEU A 242 -1.71 3.84 18.72
CA LEU A 242 -0.84 2.83 18.10
C LEU A 242 -1.56 2.13 16.94
N SER A 243 -2.84 1.78 17.13
CA SER A 243 -3.64 1.09 16.12
C SER A 243 -3.93 1.99 14.92
N VAL A 244 -4.25 3.26 15.17
CA VAL A 244 -4.46 4.26 14.12
C VAL A 244 -3.16 4.57 13.38
N LEU A 245 -2.05 4.70 14.10
CA LEU A 245 -0.73 4.84 13.49
C LEU A 245 -0.39 3.64 12.60
N GLN A 246 -0.58 2.42 13.11
CA GLN A 246 -0.34 1.19 12.34
C GLN A 246 -1.21 1.13 11.08
N ALA A 247 -2.51 1.43 11.19
CA ALA A 247 -3.41 1.49 10.04
C ALA A 247 -2.97 2.54 9.00
N GLY A 248 -2.48 3.69 9.48
CA GLY A 248 -1.92 4.76 8.68
C GLY A 248 -0.65 4.38 7.92
N LEU A 249 0.25 3.67 8.59
CA LEU A 249 1.52 3.17 8.02
C LEU A 249 1.27 2.09 6.97
N VAL A 250 0.33 1.18 7.22
CA VAL A 250 -0.07 0.14 6.27
C VAL A 250 -0.86 0.72 5.08
N GLY A 251 -1.54 1.85 5.28
CA GLY A 251 -2.28 2.54 4.22
C GLY A 251 -3.64 1.92 3.92
N LEU A 252 -4.37 1.48 4.95
CA LEU A 252 -5.70 0.83 4.84
C LEU A 252 -6.85 1.81 4.50
N ASP A 253 -6.66 2.69 3.51
CA ASP A 253 -7.71 3.62 3.10
C ASP A 253 -8.67 2.96 2.08
N LEU A 254 -9.79 2.46 2.60
CA LEU A 254 -10.89 1.88 1.81
C LEU A 254 -11.40 2.81 0.69
N ARG A 255 -11.31 4.14 0.86
CA ARG A 255 -11.75 5.10 -0.17
C ARG A 255 -10.86 5.04 -1.40
N ARG A 256 -9.55 4.89 -1.22
CA ARG A 256 -8.59 4.75 -2.33
C ARG A 256 -8.83 3.46 -3.09
N TYR A 257 -9.14 2.37 -2.38
CA TYR A 257 -9.52 1.11 -3.00
C TYR A 257 -10.79 1.26 -3.86
N LEU A 258 -11.84 1.88 -3.31
CA LEU A 258 -13.10 2.10 -4.04
C LEU A 258 -12.90 2.96 -5.31
N VAL A 259 -12.16 4.07 -5.17
CA VAL A 259 -11.85 4.96 -6.29
C VAL A 259 -10.98 4.26 -7.32
N ALA A 260 -9.94 3.53 -6.91
CA ALA A 260 -9.06 2.81 -7.82
C ALA A 260 -9.81 1.74 -8.61
N VAL A 261 -10.68 0.96 -7.94
CA VAL A 261 -11.51 -0.06 -8.59
C VAL A 261 -12.47 0.58 -9.60
N ASN A 262 -13.11 1.69 -9.25
CA ASN A 262 -14.01 2.39 -10.16
C ASN A 262 -13.27 2.99 -11.38
N VAL A 263 -12.08 3.55 -11.18
CA VAL A 263 -11.23 4.07 -12.27
C VAL A 263 -10.79 2.95 -13.20
N LEU A 264 -10.39 1.80 -12.66
CA LEU A 264 -10.03 0.61 -13.45
C LEU A 264 -11.22 0.08 -14.25
N ALA A 265 -12.39 -0.03 -13.63
CA ALA A 265 -13.62 -0.46 -14.30
C ALA A 265 -14.02 0.51 -15.43
N PHE A 266 -13.89 1.82 -15.21
CA PHE A 266 -14.14 2.84 -16.22
C PHE A 266 -13.16 2.75 -17.39
N ALA A 267 -11.85 2.69 -17.12
CA ALA A 267 -10.83 2.60 -18.15
C ALA A 267 -11.00 1.33 -19.01
N TYR A 268 -11.34 0.20 -18.39
CA TYR A 268 -11.62 -1.04 -19.10
C TYR A 268 -12.87 -0.91 -20.00
N SER A 269 -13.96 -0.36 -19.48
CA SER A 269 -15.19 -0.15 -20.24
C SER A 269 -14.97 0.78 -21.44
N ALA A 270 -14.21 1.86 -21.25
CA ALA A 270 -13.85 2.78 -22.33
C ALA A 270 -13.00 2.09 -23.41
N PHE A 271 -11.98 1.34 -23.01
CA PHE A 271 -11.13 0.58 -23.95
C PHE A 271 -11.96 -0.43 -24.76
N GLN A 272 -12.89 -1.14 -24.12
CA GLN A 272 -13.77 -2.10 -24.78
C GLN A 272 -14.70 -1.45 -25.82
N VAL A 273 -15.20 -0.24 -25.54
CA VAL A 273 -16.01 0.52 -26.50
C VAL A 273 -15.14 1.02 -27.67
N CYS A 274 -13.96 1.59 -27.38
CA CYS A 274 -13.02 2.05 -28.41
C CYS A 274 -12.61 0.91 -29.35
N GLU A 275 -12.35 -0.29 -28.84
CA GLU A 275 -11.98 -1.45 -29.65
C GLU A 275 -13.12 -1.88 -30.58
N LYS A 276 -14.36 -1.94 -30.08
CA LYS A 276 -15.54 -2.29 -30.90
C LYS A 276 -15.83 -1.24 -31.97
N ILE A 277 -15.67 0.04 -31.63
CA ILE A 277 -15.80 1.15 -32.59
C ILE A 277 -14.70 1.08 -33.63
N TYR A 278 -13.45 0.89 -33.22
CA TYR A 278 -12.30 0.75 -34.11
C TYR A 278 -12.46 -0.44 -35.05
N ARG A 279 -12.85 -1.62 -34.53
CA ARG A 279 -13.17 -2.79 -35.36
C ARG A 279 -14.26 -2.44 -36.38
N LYS A 280 -15.36 -1.78 -35.98
CA LYS A 280 -16.49 -1.40 -36.87
C LYS A 280 -16.10 -0.36 -37.94
N ILE A 281 -15.21 0.58 -37.61
CA ILE A 281 -14.68 1.57 -38.55
C ILE A 281 -13.68 0.90 -39.51
N CYS A 282 -12.79 0.04 -39.01
CA CYS A 282 -11.82 -0.70 -39.82
C CYS A 282 -12.46 -1.80 -40.68
N THR A 283 -13.61 -2.40 -40.31
CA THR A 283 -14.32 -3.31 -41.23
C THR A 283 -14.84 -2.60 -42.49
N ARG A 284 -14.96 -1.27 -42.48
CA ARG A 284 -15.24 -0.49 -43.69
C ARG A 284 -14.01 -0.27 -44.59
N HIS A 285 -12.79 -0.38 -44.06
CA HIS A 285 -11.56 -0.25 -44.83
C HIS A 285 -10.68 -1.49 -44.66
N ILE A 286 -10.87 -2.43 -45.60
CA ILE A 286 -10.00 -3.54 -46.02
C ILE A 286 -8.63 -3.55 -45.30
N MET A 287 -8.50 -4.34 -44.22
CA MET A 287 -7.19 -4.91 -43.84
C MET A 287 -7.32 -6.18 -42.97
N SER A 288 -7.04 -7.31 -43.62
CA SER A 288 -6.37 -8.52 -43.13
C SER A 288 -6.75 -9.15 -41.77
N ARG A 289 -7.32 -10.35 -41.89
CA ARG A 289 -7.48 -11.45 -40.92
C ARG A 289 -6.26 -11.82 -40.05
N ARG A 290 -5.08 -11.19 -40.21
CA ARG A 290 -3.80 -11.63 -39.62
C ARG A 290 -3.37 -10.86 -38.36
N MET A 291 -3.88 -9.64 -38.13
CA MET A 291 -3.61 -8.88 -36.89
C MET A 291 -4.58 -9.18 -35.74
N GLY A 292 -5.70 -9.86 -36.00
CA GLY A 292 -6.67 -10.25 -34.97
C GLY A 292 -6.11 -11.28 -33.98
N CYS A 293 -5.31 -12.23 -34.45
CA CYS A 293 -4.79 -13.31 -33.60
C CYS A 293 -3.74 -12.86 -32.57
N TYR A 294 -2.97 -11.78 -32.81
CA TYR A 294 -1.98 -11.29 -31.85
C TYR A 294 -2.62 -10.46 -30.72
N PHE A 295 -3.68 -9.70 -31.02
CA PHE A 295 -4.44 -8.99 -30.00
C PHE A 295 -5.33 -9.93 -29.18
N ASP A 296 -5.96 -10.93 -29.82
CA ASP A 296 -6.78 -11.94 -29.14
C ASP A 296 -5.93 -12.82 -28.18
N LEU A 297 -4.63 -13.04 -28.45
CA LEU A 297 -3.73 -13.80 -27.55
C LEU A 297 -3.20 -13.00 -26.35
N SER A 298 -3.33 -11.67 -26.36
CA SER A 298 -3.05 -10.84 -25.19
C SER A 298 -4.29 -10.63 -24.31
N MET A 299 -5.48 -11.03 -24.79
CA MET A 299 -6.81 -10.70 -24.27
C MET A 299 -7.67 -11.95 -23.93
N ASP A 300 -7.31 -12.65 -22.86
CA ASP A 300 -8.23 -13.60 -22.23
C ASP A 300 -9.42 -12.84 -21.61
N GLN A 301 -10.44 -12.56 -22.43
CA GLN A 301 -11.65 -11.77 -22.14
C GLN A 301 -12.42 -12.32 -20.93
N ALA A 302 -12.37 -13.64 -20.73
CA ALA A 302 -13.06 -14.33 -19.65
C ALA A 302 -12.40 -14.09 -18.28
N SER A 303 -11.09 -14.23 -18.15
CA SER A 303 -10.39 -14.00 -16.89
C SER A 303 -10.41 -12.52 -16.47
N ARG A 304 -10.26 -11.59 -17.41
CA ARG A 304 -10.33 -10.14 -17.12
C ARG A 304 -11.72 -9.66 -16.69
N SER A 305 -12.78 -10.14 -17.33
CA SER A 305 -14.15 -9.79 -16.94
C SER A 305 -14.55 -10.38 -15.60
N LEU A 306 -14.05 -11.57 -15.24
CA LEU A 306 -14.24 -12.17 -13.91
C LEU A 306 -13.58 -11.33 -12.81
N ILE A 307 -12.33 -10.90 -13.02
CA ILE A 307 -11.59 -10.06 -12.06
C ILE A 307 -12.31 -8.72 -11.84
N LEU A 308 -12.78 -8.08 -12.92
CA LEU A 308 -13.52 -6.81 -12.82
C LEU A 308 -14.88 -6.99 -12.14
N ALA A 309 -15.62 -8.06 -12.45
CA ALA A 309 -16.89 -8.36 -11.80
C ALA A 309 -16.69 -8.58 -10.29
N TYR A 310 -15.65 -9.31 -9.90
CA TYR A 310 -15.31 -9.52 -8.49
C TYR A 310 -14.95 -8.21 -7.77
N LEU A 311 -14.10 -7.38 -8.40
CA LEU A 311 -13.73 -6.07 -7.85
C LEU A 311 -14.94 -5.13 -7.72
N LEU A 312 -15.81 -5.07 -8.74
CA LEU A 312 -17.06 -4.29 -8.73
C LEU A 312 -18.02 -4.76 -7.64
N MET A 313 -18.16 -6.07 -7.44
CA MET A 313 -18.98 -6.65 -6.38
C MET A 313 -18.45 -6.29 -4.99
N SER A 314 -17.13 -6.46 -4.78
CA SER A 314 -16.46 -6.08 -3.54
C SER A 314 -16.63 -4.59 -3.22
N ALA A 315 -16.43 -3.71 -4.21
CA ALA A 315 -16.62 -2.28 -4.05
C ALA A 315 -18.08 -1.90 -3.77
N SER A 316 -19.03 -2.51 -4.49
CA SER A 316 -20.48 -2.25 -4.29
C SER A 316 -20.96 -2.68 -2.91
N SER A 317 -20.46 -3.82 -2.40
CA SER A 317 -20.76 -4.30 -1.05
C SER A 317 -20.21 -3.37 0.04
N ALA A 318 -18.97 -2.89 -0.12
CA ALA A 318 -18.40 -1.89 0.78
C ALA A 318 -19.19 -0.57 0.76
N ALA A 319 -19.61 -0.10 -0.42
CA ALA A 319 -20.44 1.09 -0.56
C ALA A 319 -21.85 0.92 0.06
N ALA A 320 -22.47 -0.26 -0.11
CA ALA A 320 -23.77 -0.59 0.46
C ALA A 320 -23.76 -0.55 1.98
N SER A 321 -22.77 -1.20 2.61
CA SER A 321 -22.63 -1.21 4.06
C SER A 321 -22.48 0.20 4.64
N ARG A 322 -21.67 1.06 4.00
CA ARG A 322 -21.49 2.46 4.39
C ARG A 322 -22.78 3.27 4.24
N ASN A 323 -23.54 3.07 3.16
CA ASN A 323 -24.75 3.83 2.90
C ASN A 323 -25.91 3.43 3.84
N ASP A 324 -26.08 2.14 4.11
CA ASP A 324 -27.09 1.63 5.05
C ASP A 324 -26.87 2.17 6.47
N VAL A 325 -25.62 2.16 6.89
CA VAL A 325 -25.14 2.77 8.12
C VAL A 325 -25.41 4.28 8.15
N TRP A 326 -25.20 4.99 7.05
CA TRP A 326 -25.47 6.43 6.97
C TRP A 326 -26.97 6.74 7.12
N VAL A 327 -27.84 5.97 6.44
CA VAL A 327 -29.30 6.12 6.50
C VAL A 327 -29.84 5.85 7.90
N SER A 328 -29.35 4.80 8.58
CA SER A 328 -29.82 4.46 9.93
C SER A 328 -29.50 5.52 10.99
N ARG A 329 -28.44 6.32 10.79
CA ARG A 329 -28.00 7.34 11.76
C ARG A 329 -28.45 8.75 11.44
N PHE A 330 -28.40 9.15 10.18
CA PHE A 330 -28.67 10.53 9.76
C PHE A 330 -30.02 10.68 9.03
N GLY A 331 -30.74 9.58 8.83
CA GLY A 331 -31.96 9.54 8.05
C GLY A 331 -31.70 9.44 6.54
N SER A 332 -32.77 9.22 5.79
CA SER A 332 -32.72 9.20 4.32
C SER A 332 -32.86 10.61 3.77
N ASP A 333 -31.87 11.02 2.99
CA ASP A 333 -31.80 12.29 2.27
C ASP A 333 -31.70 12.07 0.74
N GLY A 334 -31.77 13.16 -0.02
CA GLY A 334 -31.69 13.07 -1.48
C GLY A 334 -30.38 12.44 -1.99
N PHE A 335 -29.29 12.57 -1.22
CA PHE A 335 -28.00 11.95 -1.54
C PHE A 335 -28.02 10.44 -1.33
N THR A 336 -28.52 9.95 -0.19
CA THR A 336 -28.61 8.51 0.12
C THR A 336 -29.53 7.77 -0.85
N HIS A 337 -30.61 8.39 -1.33
CA HIS A 337 -31.44 7.79 -2.39
C HIS A 337 -30.66 7.65 -3.72
N LYS A 338 -29.85 8.65 -4.08
CA LYS A 338 -28.97 8.59 -5.27
C LYS A 338 -27.85 7.57 -5.10
N ALA A 339 -27.28 7.45 -3.90
CA ALA A 339 -26.27 6.47 -3.57
C ALA A 339 -26.83 5.04 -3.64
N ASN A 340 -28.01 4.79 -3.07
CA ASN A 340 -28.70 3.50 -3.18
C ASN A 340 -29.02 3.13 -4.63
N ALA A 341 -29.45 4.10 -5.45
CA ALA A 341 -29.66 3.87 -6.88
C ALA A 341 -28.33 3.47 -7.57
N SER A 342 -27.24 4.17 -7.29
CA SER A 342 -25.90 3.84 -7.85
C SER A 342 -25.40 2.45 -7.45
N ILE A 343 -25.58 2.08 -6.18
CA ILE A 343 -25.25 0.75 -5.67
C ILE A 343 -26.06 -0.33 -6.39
N ALA A 344 -27.39 -0.16 -6.49
CA ALA A 344 -28.28 -1.09 -7.20
C ALA A 344 -27.88 -1.26 -8.68
N MET A 345 -27.49 -0.16 -9.33
CA MET A 345 -26.99 -0.17 -10.70
C MET A 345 -25.66 -0.91 -10.85
N SER A 346 -24.78 -0.84 -9.85
CA SER A 346 -23.51 -1.56 -9.84
C SER A 346 -23.72 -3.07 -9.68
N PHE A 347 -24.69 -3.49 -8.85
CA PHE A 347 -25.13 -4.89 -8.78
C PHE A 347 -25.73 -5.39 -10.10
N LEU A 348 -26.53 -4.56 -10.78
CA LEU A 348 -27.08 -4.90 -12.10
C LEU A 348 -25.98 -5.04 -13.16
N ALA A 349 -24.97 -4.16 -13.13
CA ALA A 349 -23.79 -4.26 -14.00
C ALA A 349 -23.00 -5.55 -13.74
N PHE A 350 -22.82 -5.95 -12.48
CA PHE A 350 -22.23 -7.24 -12.12
C PHE A 350 -23.01 -8.42 -12.73
N VAL A 351 -24.34 -8.45 -12.60
CA VAL A 351 -25.18 -9.51 -13.17
C VAL A 351 -25.03 -9.57 -14.69
N ALA A 352 -24.99 -8.42 -15.37
CA ALA A 352 -24.79 -8.35 -16.81
C ALA A 352 -23.41 -8.88 -17.25
N LEU A 353 -22.36 -8.57 -16.50
CA LEU A 353 -21.00 -9.11 -16.74
C LEU A 353 -20.94 -10.62 -16.49
N ALA A 354 -21.57 -11.10 -15.42
CA ALA A 354 -21.64 -12.54 -15.10
C ALA A 354 -22.37 -13.32 -16.20
N LEU A 355 -23.53 -12.85 -16.66
CA LEU A 355 -24.27 -13.47 -17.76
C LEU A 355 -23.48 -13.43 -19.07
N SER A 356 -22.77 -12.33 -19.35
CA SER A 356 -21.91 -12.23 -20.53
C SER A 356 -20.76 -13.24 -20.50
N SER A 357 -20.15 -13.46 -19.34
CA SER A 357 -19.10 -14.47 -19.15
C SER A 357 -19.64 -15.89 -19.33
N LEU A 358 -20.84 -16.17 -18.84
CA LEU A 358 -21.50 -17.49 -18.96
C LEU A 358 -21.87 -17.81 -20.41
N VAL A 359 -22.38 -16.82 -21.15
CA VAL A 359 -22.65 -16.97 -22.60
C VAL A 359 -21.36 -17.16 -23.38
N SER A 360 -20.27 -16.49 -23.00
CA SER A 360 -18.94 -16.68 -23.63
C SER A 360 -18.39 -18.09 -23.37
N ALA A 361 -18.49 -18.58 -22.13
CA ALA A 361 -18.08 -19.95 -21.78
C ALA A 361 -18.93 -20.99 -22.53
N TYR A 362 -20.25 -20.80 -22.58
CA TYR A 362 -21.15 -21.68 -23.31
C TYR A 362 -20.81 -21.75 -24.81
N LYS A 363 -20.44 -20.63 -25.43
CA LYS A 363 -19.98 -20.58 -26.83
C LYS A 363 -18.61 -21.22 -27.08
N LEU A 364 -17.74 -21.24 -26.07
CA LEU A 364 -16.45 -21.94 -26.16
C LEU A 364 -16.66 -23.46 -26.20
N PHE A 365 -17.62 -23.98 -25.43
CA PHE A 365 -17.94 -25.41 -25.37
C PHE A 365 -18.95 -25.87 -26.45
N GLY A 366 -19.81 -24.97 -26.94
CA GLY A 366 -20.79 -25.25 -27.99
C GLY A 366 -20.37 -24.68 -29.35
N ARG A 367 -19.88 -25.53 -30.26
CA ARG A 367 -19.63 -25.17 -31.68
C ARG A 367 -20.93 -24.80 -32.37
N ASN A 368 -21.38 -23.54 -32.31
CA ASN A 368 -22.27 -22.94 -33.31
C ASN A 368 -22.21 -21.40 -33.32
N ILE A 369 -22.03 -20.86 -34.54
CA ILE A 369 -21.84 -19.45 -34.85
C ILE A 369 -23.21 -18.77 -34.94
N THR A 370 -23.47 -17.81 -34.05
CA THR A 370 -24.46 -16.76 -34.32
C THR A 370 -23.94 -15.43 -33.79
N PHE A 371 -23.46 -14.61 -34.71
CA PHE A 371 -22.63 -13.42 -34.51
C PHE A 371 -23.42 -12.17 -34.08
N LEU A 372 -24.75 -12.23 -34.04
CA LEU A 372 -25.62 -11.05 -33.90
C LEU A 372 -26.15 -10.79 -32.48
N PHE A 373 -26.34 -11.82 -31.65
CA PHE A 373 -26.93 -11.63 -30.30
C PHE A 373 -25.93 -11.23 -29.20
N SER A 374 -24.64 -11.56 -29.34
CA SER A 374 -23.61 -11.12 -28.36
C SER A 374 -23.23 -9.65 -28.49
N PHE A 375 -23.41 -9.06 -29.68
CA PHE A 375 -23.10 -7.65 -29.90
C PHE A 375 -24.13 -6.74 -29.20
N GLN A 376 -25.41 -7.12 -29.22
CA GLN A 376 -26.50 -6.37 -28.60
C GLN A 376 -26.37 -6.36 -27.07
N ILE A 377 -26.18 -7.52 -26.44
CA ILE A 377 -26.13 -7.63 -24.97
C ILE A 377 -24.89 -6.94 -24.41
N CYS A 378 -23.74 -7.11 -25.07
CA CYS A 378 -22.50 -6.49 -24.62
C CYS A 378 -22.50 -4.97 -24.89
N SER A 379 -23.05 -4.50 -26.02
CA SER A 379 -23.19 -3.05 -26.28
C SER A 379 -24.18 -2.39 -25.34
N VAL A 380 -25.30 -3.05 -24.99
CA VAL A 380 -26.30 -2.54 -24.06
C VAL A 380 -25.77 -2.56 -22.63
N ALA A 381 -25.08 -3.62 -22.19
CA ALA A 381 -24.48 -3.67 -20.85
C ALA A 381 -23.35 -2.63 -20.67
N THR A 382 -22.54 -2.38 -21.71
CA THR A 382 -21.50 -1.34 -21.67
C THR A 382 -22.11 0.06 -21.74
N TYR A 383 -23.15 0.26 -22.56
CA TYR A 383 -23.90 1.52 -22.65
C TYR A 383 -24.63 1.85 -21.34
N ILE A 384 -25.27 0.85 -20.73
CA ILE A 384 -25.90 0.95 -19.41
C ILE A 384 -24.83 1.24 -18.36
N SER A 385 -23.70 0.54 -18.32
CA SER A 385 -22.63 0.81 -17.34
C SER A 385 -22.03 2.21 -17.49
N VAL A 386 -21.79 2.70 -18.71
CA VAL A 386 -21.25 4.05 -18.97
C VAL A 386 -22.28 5.14 -18.65
N CYS A 387 -23.54 4.98 -19.06
CA CYS A 387 -24.61 5.93 -18.74
C CYS A 387 -24.89 5.98 -17.23
N LEU A 388 -24.75 4.86 -16.51
CA LEU A 388 -24.99 4.78 -15.07
C LEU A 388 -23.83 5.30 -14.24
N LEU A 389 -22.59 5.12 -14.71
CA LEU A 389 -21.42 5.77 -14.09
C LEU A 389 -21.49 7.29 -14.28
N ASP A 390 -21.91 7.75 -15.45
CA ASP A 390 -22.12 9.18 -15.77
C ASP A 390 -23.27 9.77 -14.92
N ILE A 391 -24.37 9.04 -14.70
CA ILE A 391 -25.43 9.44 -13.76
C ILE A 391 -24.92 9.45 -12.30
N SER A 392 -24.09 8.49 -11.90
CA SER A 392 -23.49 8.45 -10.56
C SER A 392 -22.49 9.58 -10.33
N ILE A 393 -21.74 10.01 -11.35
CA ILE A 393 -20.81 11.14 -11.29
C ILE A 393 -21.57 12.47 -11.29
N ARG A 394 -22.60 12.62 -12.13
CA ARG A 394 -23.51 13.80 -12.13
C ARG A 394 -24.15 14.04 -10.77
N ASN A 395 -24.60 12.97 -10.13
CA ASN A 395 -25.36 13.03 -8.88
C ASN A 395 -24.48 13.26 -7.64
N VAL A 396 -23.20 12.90 -7.69
CA VAL A 396 -22.28 13.01 -6.55
C VAL A 396 -21.36 14.24 -6.65
N TRP A 397 -20.98 14.70 -7.86
CA TRP A 397 -19.94 15.73 -8.04
C TRP A 397 -20.40 17.03 -8.74
N GLY A 398 -21.62 17.12 -9.28
CA GLY A 398 -22.15 18.37 -9.85
C GLY A 398 -21.37 18.93 -11.06
N ILE A 399 -20.59 18.10 -11.76
CA ILE A 399 -19.76 18.52 -12.90
C ILE A 399 -20.59 18.55 -14.20
N ALA A 400 -20.45 19.64 -14.97
CA ALA A 400 -21.12 19.89 -16.25
C ALA A 400 -20.66 18.92 -17.37
N PRO A 401 -21.46 18.70 -18.44
CA PRO A 401 -21.35 17.51 -19.29
C PRO A 401 -20.07 17.45 -20.13
N PHE A 402 -19.45 16.26 -20.21
CA PHE A 402 -18.67 15.90 -21.39
C PHE A 402 -19.64 15.47 -22.50
N CYS A 403 -19.59 16.22 -23.60
CA CYS A 403 -20.53 16.20 -24.70
C CYS A 403 -20.47 14.88 -25.52
N CYS A 404 -21.06 13.80 -25.01
CA CYS A 404 -21.28 12.57 -25.79
C CYS A 404 -22.64 12.55 -26.51
N LEU A 405 -23.60 13.37 -26.08
CA LEU A 405 -24.96 13.38 -26.65
C LEU A 405 -25.01 13.98 -28.08
N GLN A 406 -24.10 14.90 -28.41
CA GLN A 406 -24.10 15.60 -29.70
C GLN A 406 -23.63 14.71 -30.86
N VAL A 407 -22.74 13.75 -30.60
CA VAL A 407 -22.18 12.87 -31.65
C VAL A 407 -23.20 11.81 -32.09
N CYS A 408 -24.07 11.33 -31.18
CA CYS A 408 -25.08 10.33 -31.52
C CYS A 408 -26.35 10.92 -32.18
N LEU A 409 -26.78 12.12 -31.80
CA LEU A 409 -27.93 12.77 -32.47
C LEU A 409 -27.63 13.14 -33.94
N SER A 410 -26.36 13.33 -34.30
CA SER A 410 -25.95 13.49 -35.70
C SER A 410 -25.93 12.19 -36.51
N MET A 411 -25.88 11.00 -35.87
CA MET A 411 -25.86 9.71 -36.58
C MET A 411 -27.24 9.13 -36.86
N ASN A 412 -28.30 9.69 -36.27
CA ASN A 412 -29.68 9.22 -36.48
C ASN A 412 -30.45 10.03 -37.54
N ARG A 413 -29.77 10.93 -38.27
CA ARG A 413 -30.34 11.76 -39.35
C ARG A 413 -29.84 11.43 -40.76
N VAL A 414 -29.06 10.36 -40.92
CA VAL A 414 -28.66 9.86 -42.25
C VAL A 414 -29.14 8.42 -42.39
N SER A 415 -30.43 8.29 -42.68
CA SER A 415 -31.06 7.12 -43.28
C SER A 415 -31.68 7.57 -44.59
#